data_AF-A0A1S8T3Z0-F1
#
_entry.id   AF-A0A1S8T3Z0-F1
#
_cell.length_a   1.000
_cell.length_b   1.000
_cell.length_c   1.000
_cell.angle_alpha   90.00
_cell.angle_beta   90.00
_cell.angle_gamma   90.00
#
_symmetry.space_group_name_H-M   'P 1'
#
loop_
_entity.id
_entity.type
_entity.pdbx_description
1 polymer ?
#
loop_
_entity_poly.entity_id
_entity_poly.type
_entity_poly.pdbx_seq_one_letter_code
_entity_poly.pdbx_strand_id
1 'polypeptide(L)'
;MAFFILGELHEEPKRFNQINMPRHSRKRGKQVKKRGISKEQVCIATAIDRQGNLIMELSCKGRITSKELEKLYDGYISNESILCTDSHKSYIQFANDLSLEHKRIKRGKHKEGLYHIQHINSLHSNLKKWMNRFNDVAIKYINNYIKWFKWLQIFDTDKEIIKAKNFIVQSNVVYSYTKVKDLKNRESMYV
;
A
#
# COMPACT_ATOMS: atom_id res chain seq x y z
N MET A 1 -5.09 8.96 0.58
CA MET A 1 -6.03 8.08 -0.15
C MET A 1 -5.52 6.65 -0.02
N ALA A 2 -6.40 5.66 0.15
CA ALA A 2 -6.01 4.27 0.42
C ALA A 2 -6.16 3.44 -0.85
N PHE A 3 -5.13 2.67 -1.18
CA PHE A 3 -5.13 1.73 -2.30
C PHE A 3 -5.28 0.31 -1.75
N PHE A 4 -6.24 -0.46 -2.26
CA PHE A 4 -6.49 -1.83 -1.81
C PHE A 4 -5.94 -2.82 -2.82
N ILE A 5 -5.02 -3.69 -2.38
CA ILE A 5 -4.55 -4.82 -3.18
C ILE A 5 -5.32 -6.07 -2.77
N LEU A 6 -5.75 -6.82 -3.79
CA LEU A 6 -6.40 -8.11 -3.66
C LEU A 6 -5.42 -9.14 -3.10
N GLY A 7 -5.66 -9.59 -1.87
CA GLY A 7 -4.98 -10.71 -1.25
C GLY A 7 -5.99 -11.44 -0.37
N GLU A 8 -6.74 -12.38 -0.93
CA GLU A 8 -7.81 -13.05 -0.18
C GLU A 8 -7.30 -14.18 0.73
N LEU A 9 -7.89 -14.25 1.93
CA LEU A 9 -7.98 -15.42 2.79
C LEU A 9 -9.37 -16.07 2.55
N HIS A 10 -9.49 -17.37 2.25
CA HIS A 10 -10.61 -18.28 2.63
C HIS A 10 -10.60 -19.67 1.92
N GLU A 11 -10.73 -20.77 2.68
CA GLU A 11 -11.85 -21.77 2.72
C GLU A 11 -12.29 -22.63 1.47
N GLU A 12 -11.76 -23.87 1.25
CA GLU A 12 -12.10 -25.13 0.44
C GLU A 12 -12.92 -25.17 -0.90
N PRO A 13 -12.91 -26.29 -1.72
CA PRO A 13 -12.34 -27.65 -1.51
C PRO A 13 -11.38 -28.26 -2.58
N LYS A 14 -10.87 -29.43 -2.19
CA LYS A 14 -9.70 -30.30 -2.55
C LYS A 14 -9.48 -30.75 -4.01
N ARG A 15 -8.20 -30.90 -4.40
CA ARG A 15 -7.48 -32.20 -4.60
C ARG A 15 -6.11 -31.97 -5.26
N PHE A 16 -5.03 -32.30 -4.55
CA PHE A 16 -3.78 -32.97 -4.98
C PHE A 16 -2.78 -32.89 -3.81
N ASN A 17 -2.36 -34.06 -3.29
CA ASN A 17 -1.39 -34.35 -2.21
C ASN A 17 -1.06 -33.20 -1.24
N GLN A 18 -1.84 -33.11 -0.15
CA GLN A 18 -1.78 -32.08 0.87
C GLN A 18 -0.51 -32.21 1.75
N ILE A 19 0.52 -31.42 1.44
CA ILE A 19 1.20 -30.71 2.54
C ILE A 19 0.09 -29.89 3.20
N ASN A 20 -0.14 -30.09 4.50
CA ASN A 20 -1.20 -29.46 5.27
C ASN A 20 -0.97 -27.94 5.31
N MET A 21 -1.32 -27.25 4.24
CA MET A 21 -1.17 -25.81 4.12
C MET A 21 -2.32 -25.17 4.91
N PRO A 22 -2.05 -24.22 5.82
CA PRO A 22 -3.06 -23.57 6.64
C PRO A 22 -4.01 -22.65 5.83
N ARG A 23 -3.97 -22.71 4.49
CA ARG A 23 -4.82 -21.94 3.59
C ARG A 23 -5.28 -22.78 2.41
N HIS A 24 -6.45 -22.44 1.88
CA HIS A 24 -7.00 -23.13 0.73
C HIS A 24 -6.44 -22.67 -0.61
N SER A 25 -6.43 -23.60 -1.56
CA SER A 25 -5.99 -23.37 -2.94
C SER A 25 -7.01 -22.51 -3.69
N ARG A 26 -6.53 -21.43 -4.33
CA ARG A 26 -7.35 -20.56 -5.19
C ARG A 26 -7.23 -20.99 -6.65
N LYS A 27 -8.33 -20.95 -7.41
CA LYS A 27 -8.28 -21.03 -8.88
C LYS A 27 -7.99 -19.63 -9.45
N ARG A 28 -6.96 -19.54 -10.30
CA ARG A 28 -6.54 -18.30 -10.98
C ARG A 28 -7.73 -17.63 -11.67
N GLY A 29 -7.84 -16.31 -11.56
CA GLY A 29 -8.86 -15.52 -12.29
C GLY A 29 -10.26 -15.44 -11.65
N LYS A 30 -10.54 -16.13 -10.53
CA LYS A 30 -11.81 -15.92 -9.82
C LYS A 30 -11.82 -14.57 -9.08
N GLN A 31 -12.96 -13.89 -9.22
CA GLN A 31 -13.31 -12.66 -8.51
C GLN A 31 -13.41 -12.93 -7.00
N VAL A 32 -13.16 -11.89 -6.21
CA VAL A 32 -13.37 -11.89 -4.74
C VAL A 32 -14.74 -12.46 -4.42
N LYS A 33 -14.85 -13.33 -3.41
CA LYS A 33 -16.16 -13.89 -3.04
C LYS A 33 -17.12 -12.78 -2.58
N LYS A 34 -16.60 -11.70 -1.98
CA LYS A 34 -17.37 -10.57 -1.48
C LYS A 34 -17.22 -9.34 -2.38
N ARG A 35 -18.34 -8.70 -2.70
CA ARG A 35 -18.37 -7.44 -3.45
C ARG A 35 -17.90 -6.28 -2.55
N GLY A 36 -17.05 -5.41 -3.09
CA GLY A 36 -16.54 -4.23 -2.39
C GLY A 36 -15.29 -4.52 -1.54
N ILE A 37 -14.90 -3.55 -0.71
CA ILE A 37 -13.73 -3.69 0.17
C ILE A 37 -14.09 -4.62 1.33
N SER A 38 -13.51 -5.82 1.33
CA SER A 38 -13.71 -6.87 2.34
C SER A 38 -12.40 -7.14 3.09
N LYS A 39 -12.47 -7.92 4.19
CA LYS A 39 -11.29 -8.39 4.92
C LYS A 39 -10.37 -9.32 4.10
N GLU A 40 -10.80 -9.68 2.90
CA GLU A 40 -10.02 -10.46 1.92
C GLU A 40 -9.14 -9.53 1.06
N GLN A 41 -9.10 -8.24 1.36
CA GLN A 41 -8.24 -7.26 0.72
C GLN A 41 -7.33 -6.62 1.75
N VAL A 42 -6.13 -6.30 1.31
CA VAL A 42 -5.15 -5.62 2.14
C VAL A 42 -5.09 -4.16 1.71
N CYS A 43 -5.15 -3.26 2.69
CA CYS A 43 -5.07 -1.84 2.50
C CYS A 43 -3.62 -1.36 2.56
N ILE A 44 -3.23 -0.58 1.56
CA ILE A 44 -1.99 0.18 1.52
C ILE A 44 -2.38 1.65 1.63
N ALA A 45 -1.96 2.29 2.70
CA ALA A 45 -2.12 3.72 2.87
C ALA A 45 -0.98 4.43 2.14
N THR A 46 -1.33 5.50 1.43
CA THR A 46 -0.36 6.33 0.71
C THR A 46 -0.61 7.81 0.94
N ALA A 47 0.48 8.55 1.14
CA ALA A 47 0.52 10.00 1.13
C ALA A 47 1.73 10.47 0.32
N ILE A 48 1.56 11.54 -0.44
CA ILE A 48 2.61 12.19 -1.22
C ILE A 48 2.49 13.69 -1.01
N ASP A 49 3.61 14.37 -0.77
CA ASP A 49 3.66 15.83 -0.69
C ASP A 49 4.05 16.45 -2.04
N ARG A 50 4.22 17.78 -2.06
CA ARG A 50 4.60 18.52 -3.28
C ARG A 50 6.09 18.40 -3.60
N GLN A 51 6.91 18.10 -2.60
CA GLN A 51 8.35 17.89 -2.74
C GLN A 51 8.67 16.48 -3.28
N GLY A 52 7.68 15.58 -3.33
CA GLY A 52 7.83 14.21 -3.81
C GLY A 52 8.15 13.21 -2.69
N ASN A 53 8.08 13.61 -1.42
CA ASN A 53 8.23 12.69 -0.30
C ASN A 53 7.01 11.75 -0.29
N LEU A 54 7.31 10.45 -0.28
CA LEU A 54 6.32 9.40 -0.41
C LEU A 54 6.26 8.55 0.86
N ILE A 55 5.06 8.49 1.45
CA ILE A 55 4.70 7.49 2.47
C ILE A 55 3.82 6.46 1.80
N MET A 56 4.20 5.19 1.91
CA MET A 56 3.47 4.07 1.34
C MET A 56 3.70 2.85 2.22
N GLU A 57 2.67 2.46 2.96
CA GLU A 57 2.76 1.39 3.94
C GLU A 57 1.50 0.55 3.96
N LEU A 58 1.66 -0.69 4.39
CA LEU A 58 0.54 -1.54 4.70
C LEU A 58 -0.14 -1.05 5.97
N SER A 59 -1.47 -0.99 5.95
CA SER A 59 -2.24 -0.43 7.06
C SER A 59 -3.10 -1.48 7.75
N CYS A 60 -3.99 -2.14 7.01
CA CYS A 60 -4.96 -3.07 7.60
C CYS A 60 -5.54 -4.05 6.56
N LYS A 61 -6.42 -4.96 7.02
CA LYS A 61 -7.29 -5.75 6.14
C LYS A 61 -8.68 -5.13 6.06
N GLY A 62 -9.23 -5.05 4.86
CA GLY A 62 -10.52 -4.41 4.64
C GLY A 62 -10.44 -2.91 4.69
N ARG A 63 -11.53 -2.26 5.14
CA ARG A 63 -11.67 -0.80 5.06
C ARG A 63 -10.83 -0.12 6.14
N ILE A 64 -10.09 0.90 5.72
CA ILE A 64 -9.29 1.72 6.63
C ILE A 64 -10.15 2.60 7.52
N THR A 65 -9.81 2.62 8.81
CA THR A 65 -10.46 3.45 9.85
C THR A 65 -9.63 4.71 10.16
N SER A 66 -10.21 5.70 10.83
CA SER A 66 -9.47 6.92 11.23
C SER A 66 -8.32 6.60 12.19
N LYS A 67 -8.55 5.70 13.16
CA LYS A 67 -7.52 5.24 14.12
C LYS A 67 -6.32 4.58 13.44
N GLU A 68 -6.53 3.84 12.35
CA GLU A 68 -5.43 3.25 11.59
C GLU A 68 -4.66 4.30 10.79
N LEU A 69 -5.33 5.35 10.31
CA LEU A 69 -4.68 6.49 9.66
C LEU A 69 -3.84 7.29 10.66
N GLU A 70 -4.37 7.55 11.85
CA GLU A 70 -3.67 8.21 12.95
C GLU A 70 -2.40 7.46 13.29
N LYS A 71 -2.48 6.17 13.58
CA LYS A 71 -1.30 5.33 13.88
C LYS A 71 -0.25 5.32 12.76
N LEU A 72 -0.68 5.39 11.50
CA LEU A 72 0.23 5.27 10.37
C LEU A 72 0.93 6.60 10.05
N TYR A 73 0.24 7.72 10.22
CA TYR A 73 0.76 9.04 9.91
C TYR A 73 1.24 9.83 11.14
N ASP A 74 1.15 9.24 12.33
CA ASP A 74 1.71 9.81 13.55
C ASP A 74 3.21 10.11 13.37
N GLY A 75 3.62 11.31 13.76
CA GLY A 75 4.98 11.81 13.57
C GLY A 75 5.40 12.15 12.13
N TYR A 76 4.56 11.91 11.11
CA TYR A 76 4.87 12.20 9.71
C TYR A 76 4.18 13.46 9.16
N ILE A 77 3.03 13.84 9.73
CA ILE A 77 2.23 14.98 9.27
C ILE A 77 2.30 16.10 10.31
N SER A 78 2.71 17.29 9.88
CA SER A 78 2.67 18.49 10.73
C SER A 78 1.25 19.02 10.88
N ASN A 79 0.93 19.61 12.03
CA ASN A 79 -0.39 20.20 12.32
C ASN A 79 -0.77 21.35 11.36
N GLU A 80 0.22 21.98 10.72
CA GLU A 80 0.01 23.05 9.72
C GLU A 80 -0.19 22.50 8.29
N SER A 81 -0.22 21.17 8.14
CA SER A 81 -0.33 20.54 6.82
C SER A 81 -1.75 20.60 6.28
N ILE A 82 -1.87 20.86 4.98
CA ILE A 82 -3.15 20.81 4.27
C ILE A 82 -3.37 19.42 3.68
N LEU A 83 -4.33 18.69 4.23
CA LEU A 83 -4.68 17.37 3.76
C LEU A 83 -5.58 17.47 2.52
N CYS A 84 -5.18 16.83 1.43
CA CYS A 84 -5.99 16.72 0.21
C CYS A 84 -6.45 15.28 0.01
N THR A 85 -7.74 15.00 0.14
CA THR A 85 -8.28 13.66 -0.11
C THR A 85 -9.56 13.66 -0.94
N ASP A 86 -9.97 12.46 -1.33
CA ASP A 86 -11.33 12.23 -1.81
C ASP A 86 -12.35 12.36 -0.66
N SER A 87 -13.62 12.20 -1.01
CA SER A 87 -14.73 12.46 -0.10
C SER A 87 -15.01 11.31 0.89
N HIS A 88 -14.09 10.36 1.11
CA HIS A 88 -14.33 9.20 1.99
C HIS A 88 -14.37 9.57 3.48
N LYS A 89 -15.33 9.01 4.23
CA LYS A 89 -15.62 9.40 5.62
C LYS A 89 -14.43 9.26 6.58
N SER A 90 -13.64 8.19 6.45
CA SER A 90 -12.48 7.97 7.33
C SER A 90 -11.46 9.10 7.27
N TYR A 91 -11.29 9.76 6.11
CA TYR A 91 -10.34 10.87 5.96
C TYR A 91 -10.88 12.18 6.54
N ILE A 92 -12.20 12.38 6.50
CA ILE A 92 -12.84 13.53 7.13
C ILE A 92 -12.63 13.45 8.64
N GLN A 93 -12.92 12.28 9.22
CA GLN A 93 -12.76 12.08 10.65
C GLN A 93 -11.29 12.20 11.06
N PHE A 94 -10.37 11.56 10.31
CA PHE A 94 -8.93 11.70 10.55
C PHE A 94 -8.44 13.16 10.51
N ALA A 95 -8.90 13.96 9.53
CA ALA A 95 -8.52 15.37 9.46
C ALA A 95 -9.07 16.18 10.64
N ASN A 96 -10.30 15.90 11.07
CA ASN A 96 -10.91 16.53 12.24
C ASN A 96 -10.18 16.15 13.53
N ASP A 97 -9.87 14.85 13.70
CA ASP A 97 -9.18 14.31 14.88
C ASP A 97 -7.80 14.96 15.07
N LEU A 98 -7.08 15.22 13.97
CA LEU A 98 -5.78 15.91 13.97
C LEU A 98 -5.87 17.44 13.80
N SER A 99 -7.08 18.01 13.74
CA SER A 99 -7.31 19.45 13.49
C SER A 99 -6.60 20.01 12.26
N LEU A 100 -6.47 19.21 11.20
CA LEU A 100 -5.80 19.58 9.95
C LEU A 100 -6.74 20.32 9.00
N GLU A 101 -6.20 21.26 8.22
CA GLU A 101 -6.96 21.86 7.12
C GLU A 101 -7.25 20.79 6.04
N HIS A 102 -8.53 20.49 5.80
CA HIS A 102 -8.95 19.45 4.86
C HIS A 102 -9.55 20.02 3.57
N LYS A 103 -8.87 19.82 2.44
CA LYS A 103 -9.39 20.11 1.11
C LYS A 103 -9.98 18.85 0.48
N ARG A 104 -11.30 18.87 0.27
CA ARG A 104 -12.08 17.72 -0.20
C ARG A 104 -12.39 17.85 -1.68
N ILE A 105 -11.68 17.06 -2.48
CA ILE A 105 -11.95 17.04 -3.91
C ILE A 105 -13.24 16.25 -4.18
N LYS A 106 -14.24 16.95 -4.74
CA LYS A 106 -15.55 16.37 -5.08
C LYS A 106 -15.40 15.23 -6.08
N ARG A 107 -16.28 14.23 -5.98
CA ARG A 107 -16.34 13.10 -6.91
C ARG A 107 -16.47 13.60 -8.35
N GLY A 108 -15.70 13.03 -9.27
CA GLY A 108 -15.67 13.43 -10.69
C GLY A 108 -14.82 14.67 -10.99
N LYS A 109 -14.29 15.35 -9.96
CA LYS A 109 -13.27 16.39 -10.11
C LYS A 109 -11.91 15.86 -9.69
N HIS A 110 -10.85 16.40 -10.30
CA HIS A 110 -9.46 16.02 -10.00
C HIS A 110 -8.65 17.17 -9.38
N LYS A 111 -9.23 18.37 -9.33
CA LYS A 111 -8.63 19.57 -8.75
C LYS A 111 -9.69 20.47 -8.11
N GLU A 112 -9.29 21.23 -7.11
CA GLU A 112 -10.02 22.31 -6.48
C GLU A 112 -9.04 23.47 -6.22
N GLY A 113 -9.08 24.50 -7.06
CA GLY A 113 -8.07 25.56 -7.07
C GLY A 113 -6.66 25.00 -7.34
N LEU A 114 -5.73 25.25 -6.42
CA LEU A 114 -4.33 24.78 -6.46
C LEU A 114 -4.13 23.36 -5.88
N TYR A 115 -5.21 22.71 -5.42
CA TYR A 115 -5.15 21.39 -4.79
C TYR A 115 -5.62 20.31 -5.77
N HIS A 116 -4.82 19.26 -5.96
CA HIS A 116 -5.09 18.19 -6.92
C HIS A 116 -4.65 16.83 -6.38
N ILE A 117 -5.47 15.80 -6.60
CA ILE A 117 -5.21 14.41 -6.19
C ILE A 117 -4.56 13.57 -7.30
N GLN A 118 -4.18 14.20 -8.41
CA GLN A 118 -3.70 13.49 -9.60
C GLN A 118 -2.40 12.73 -9.35
N HIS A 119 -1.49 13.27 -8.54
CA HIS A 119 -0.25 12.58 -8.16
C HIS A 119 -0.53 11.24 -7.48
N ILE A 120 -1.42 11.23 -6.49
CA ILE A 120 -1.84 10.00 -5.80
C ILE A 120 -2.54 9.03 -6.76
N ASN A 121 -3.44 9.51 -7.61
CA ASN A 121 -4.14 8.65 -8.57
C ASN A 121 -3.17 8.03 -9.59
N SER A 122 -2.18 8.79 -10.06
CA SER A 122 -1.13 8.30 -10.96
C SER A 122 -0.28 7.24 -10.27
N LEU A 123 0.17 7.50 -9.04
CA LEU A 123 0.91 6.55 -8.21
C LEU A 123 0.15 5.22 -8.03
N HIS A 124 -1.15 5.28 -7.75
CA HIS A 124 -2.01 4.09 -7.62
C HIS A 124 -2.14 3.32 -8.93
N SER A 125 -2.30 4.02 -10.05
CA SER A 125 -2.33 3.41 -11.38
C SER A 125 -1.01 2.71 -11.70
N ASN A 126 0.11 3.35 -11.39
CA ASN A 126 1.46 2.79 -11.57
C ASN A 126 1.68 1.56 -10.70
N LEU A 127 1.28 1.61 -9.42
CA LEU A 127 1.35 0.46 -8.52
C LEU A 127 0.54 -0.72 -9.07
N LYS A 128 -0.69 -0.47 -9.56
CA LYS A 128 -1.51 -1.51 -10.17
C LYS A 128 -0.84 -2.15 -11.38
N LYS A 129 -0.32 -1.33 -12.31
CA LYS A 129 0.41 -1.81 -13.50
C LYS A 129 1.65 -2.60 -13.12
N TRP A 130 2.40 -2.13 -12.12
CA TRP A 130 3.60 -2.77 -11.63
C TRP A 130 3.30 -4.14 -11.00
N MET A 131 2.23 -4.21 -10.19
CA MET A 131 1.77 -5.44 -9.54
C MET A 131 1.25 -6.49 -10.53
N ASN A 132 0.61 -6.07 -11.63
CA ASN A 132 0.10 -6.98 -12.66
C ASN A 132 1.17 -7.85 -13.33
N ARG A 133 2.46 -7.47 -13.21
CA ARG A 133 3.58 -8.24 -13.75
C ARG A 133 3.87 -9.52 -12.96
N PHE A 134 3.33 -9.63 -11.74
CA PHE A 134 3.54 -10.77 -10.87
C PHE A 134 2.33 -11.72 -10.89
N ASN A 135 2.59 -13.04 -10.86
CA ASN A 135 1.56 -14.08 -10.90
C ASN A 135 0.97 -14.37 -9.50
N ASP A 136 0.26 -13.39 -8.94
CA ASP A 136 -0.24 -13.34 -7.55
C ASP A 136 0.90 -13.24 -6.50
N VAL A 137 0.74 -12.35 -5.53
CA VAL A 137 1.71 -12.11 -4.45
C VAL A 137 1.13 -12.56 -3.12
N ALA A 138 1.86 -13.39 -2.37
CA ALA A 138 1.43 -13.79 -1.04
C ALA A 138 1.50 -12.59 -0.07
N ILE A 139 0.47 -12.44 0.77
CA ILE A 139 0.33 -11.30 1.70
C ILE A 139 1.55 -11.17 2.61
N LYS A 140 2.14 -12.27 3.09
CA LYS A 140 3.36 -12.22 3.93
C LYS A 140 4.58 -11.57 3.26
N TYR A 141 4.58 -11.45 1.93
CA TYR A 141 5.64 -10.80 1.17
C TYR A 141 5.25 -9.42 0.64
N ILE A 142 3.96 -9.04 0.67
CA ILE A 142 3.48 -7.80 0.05
C ILE A 142 4.25 -6.56 0.55
N ASN A 143 4.66 -6.53 1.82
CA ASN A 143 5.46 -5.45 2.38
C ASN A 143 6.79 -5.25 1.63
N ASN A 144 7.46 -6.33 1.24
CA ASN A 144 8.70 -6.23 0.48
C ASN A 144 8.44 -5.66 -0.92
N TYR A 145 7.33 -6.05 -1.57
CA TYR A 145 6.94 -5.53 -2.87
C TYR A 145 6.60 -4.04 -2.80
N ILE A 146 5.90 -3.61 -1.76
CA ILE A 146 5.56 -2.20 -1.56
C ILE A 146 6.81 -1.37 -1.28
N LYS A 147 7.74 -1.86 -0.46
CA LYS A 147 9.05 -1.21 -0.26
C LYS A 147 9.85 -1.09 -1.56
N TRP A 148 9.85 -2.16 -2.38
CA TRP A 148 10.51 -2.14 -3.68
C TRP A 148 9.87 -1.13 -4.64
N PHE A 149 8.54 -1.12 -4.73
CA PHE A 149 7.82 -0.16 -5.55
C PHE A 149 8.06 1.29 -5.07
N LYS A 150 8.00 1.53 -3.76
CA LYS A 150 8.31 2.84 -3.15
C LYS A 150 9.70 3.32 -3.55
N TRP A 151 10.71 2.45 -3.47
CA TRP A 151 12.07 2.77 -3.90
C TRP A 151 12.13 3.19 -5.38
N LEU A 152 11.46 2.43 -6.26
CA LEU A 152 11.39 2.76 -7.69
C LEU A 152 10.73 4.11 -7.96
N GLN A 153 9.71 4.48 -7.18
CA GLN A 153 9.01 5.77 -7.34
C GLN A 153 9.82 6.95 -6.82
N ILE A 154 10.52 6.81 -5.70
CA ILE A 154 11.36 7.88 -5.13
C ILE A 154 12.48 8.27 -6.12
N PHE A 155 13.07 7.27 -6.77
CA PHE A 155 14.16 7.50 -7.72
C PHE A 155 13.69 7.51 -9.17
N ASP A 156 12.42 7.73 -9.47
CA ASP A 156 11.92 7.58 -10.85
C ASP A 156 12.54 8.60 -11.82
N THR A 157 12.76 9.83 -11.35
CA THR A 157 13.34 10.95 -12.11
C THR A 157 14.86 10.87 -12.28
N ASP A 158 15.54 10.04 -11.49
CA ASP A 158 16.99 9.95 -11.53
C ASP A 158 17.48 9.23 -12.79
N LYS A 159 18.68 9.59 -13.26
CA LYS A 159 19.35 8.81 -14.31
C LYS A 159 19.67 7.42 -13.79
N GLU A 160 19.60 6.39 -14.65
CA GLU A 160 19.84 4.99 -14.26
C GLU A 160 21.18 4.79 -13.52
N ILE A 161 22.23 5.50 -13.95
CA ILE A 161 23.55 5.47 -13.30
C ILE A 161 23.47 5.92 -11.83
N ILE A 162 22.67 6.96 -11.54
CA ILE A 162 22.46 7.46 -10.18
C ILE A 162 21.66 6.44 -9.36
N LYS A 163 20.59 5.86 -9.95
CA LYS A 163 19.81 4.79 -9.29
C LYS A 163 20.70 3.60 -8.91
N ALA A 164 21.57 3.16 -9.82
CA ALA A 164 22.48 2.05 -9.59
C ALA A 164 23.47 2.36 -8.45
N LYS A 165 24.07 3.57 -8.43
CA LYS A 165 24.94 4.01 -7.34
C LYS A 165 24.20 4.03 -5.99
N ASN A 166 23.02 4.64 -5.94
CA ASN A 166 22.20 4.72 -4.74
C ASN A 166 21.82 3.32 -4.23
N PHE A 167 21.47 2.41 -5.13
CA PHE A 167 21.16 1.02 -4.78
C PHE A 167 22.37 0.29 -4.16
N ILE A 168 23.55 0.44 -4.75
CA ILE A 168 24.79 -0.17 -4.22
C ILE A 168 25.09 0.39 -2.82
N VAL A 169 25.05 1.70 -2.64
CA VAL A 169 25.32 2.31 -1.33
C VAL A 169 24.29 1.83 -0.30
N GLN A 170 23.00 1.93 -0.59
CA GLN A 170 21.94 1.55 0.36
C GLN A 170 21.95 0.06 0.70
N SER A 171 22.31 -0.81 -0.24
CA SER A 171 22.42 -2.26 0.02
C SER A 171 23.61 -2.62 0.91
N ASN A 172 24.65 -1.78 0.96
CA ASN A 172 25.83 -2.00 1.81
C ASN A 172 25.78 -1.23 3.15
N VAL A 173 24.95 -0.19 3.27
CA VAL A 173 24.81 0.58 4.52
C VAL A 173 24.10 -0.22 5.62
N VAL A 174 23.16 -1.11 5.25
CA VAL A 174 22.39 -1.89 6.20
C VAL A 174 22.75 -3.37 6.10
N TYR A 175 23.49 -3.89 7.08
CA TYR A 175 23.67 -5.33 7.26
C TYR A 175 22.31 -5.99 7.48
N SER A 176 21.74 -6.57 6.42
CA SER A 176 20.45 -7.25 6.46
C SER A 176 20.60 -8.67 5.92
N TYR A 177 20.95 -9.61 6.81
CA TYR A 177 20.88 -11.03 6.46
C TYR A 177 19.46 -11.52 6.70
N THR A 178 18.86 -12.15 5.70
CA THR A 178 17.60 -12.89 5.84
C THR A 178 17.88 -14.34 5.54
N LYS A 179 17.70 -15.25 6.51
CA LYS A 179 17.92 -16.67 6.29
C LYS A 179 16.73 -17.25 5.52
N VAL A 180 16.96 -18.32 4.77
CA VAL A 180 15.87 -19.04 4.05
C VAL A 180 14.76 -19.48 5.02
N LYS A 181 15.12 -19.87 6.24
CA LYS A 181 14.15 -20.20 7.30
C LYS A 181 13.27 -19.01 7.70
N ASP A 182 13.82 -17.80 7.71
CA ASP A 182 13.10 -16.58 8.09
C ASP A 182 12.06 -16.20 7.02
N LEU A 183 12.36 -16.48 5.74
CA LEU A 183 11.39 -16.32 4.64
C LEU A 183 10.30 -17.39 4.68
N LYS A 184 10.69 -18.66 4.87
CA LYS A 184 9.76 -19.80 4.91
C LYS A 184 8.73 -19.63 6.03
N ASN A 185 9.20 -19.29 7.22
CA ASN A 185 8.38 -19.20 8.45
C ASN A 185 7.81 -17.80 8.69
N ARG A 186 7.92 -16.87 7.73
CA ARG A 186 7.40 -15.51 7.89
C ARG A 186 5.89 -15.51 8.05
N GLU A 187 5.43 -14.89 9.13
CA GLU A 187 4.01 -14.65 9.36
C GLU A 187 3.52 -13.42 8.58
N SER A 188 2.22 -13.36 8.35
CA SER A 188 1.60 -12.19 7.75
C SER A 188 1.50 -11.09 8.80
N MET A 189 1.98 -9.87 8.49
CA MET A 189 1.88 -8.71 9.39
C MET A 189 0.44 -8.37 9.79
N TYR A 190 -0.52 -8.78 8.95
CA TYR A 190 -1.94 -8.67 9.22
C TYR A 190 -2.53 -10.07 9.07
N VAL A 191 -3.00 -10.67 10.15
CA VAL A 191 -3.76 -11.94 10.19
C VAL A 191 -5.25 -11.63 10.27
#